data_AF-A0A6B3HXJ3-F1
#
_entry.id   AF-A0A6B3HXJ3-F1
#
_cell.length_a   1.000
_cell.length_b   1.000
_cell.length_c   1.000
_cell.angle_alpha   90.00
_cell.angle_beta   90.00
_cell.angle_gamma   90.00
#
_symmetry.space_group_name_H-M   'P 1'
#
loop_
_entity.id
_entity.type
_entity.pdbx_description
1 polymer ?
#
loop_
_entity_poly.entity_id
_entity_poly.type
_entity_poly.pdbx_seq_one_letter_code
_entity_poly.pdbx_strand_id
1 'polypeptide(L)'
;MSTAIVTGQPVPGSPIEGELRTLGFDVRTASDAAEAVALLRDAPPAGRVALVDASFVGHPHALRLGLTDPRFPAGAVPGAVTVQDPSRAALVRALESEAAAPAPGGDTAL
;
A
#
# COMPACT_ATOMS: atom_id res chain seq x y z
N MET A 1 13.95 5.64 6.21
CA MET A 1 13.23 6.01 4.97
C MET A 1 11.88 5.32 5.00
N SER A 2 10.84 5.97 4.48
CA SER A 2 9.50 5.38 4.37
C SER A 2 9.40 4.53 3.10
N THR A 3 8.62 3.46 3.12
CA THR A 3 8.46 2.54 1.99
C THR A 3 7.02 2.54 1.49
N ALA A 4 6.80 2.58 0.19
CA ALA A 4 5.51 2.38 -0.43
C ALA A 4 5.56 1.10 -1.27
N ILE A 5 4.60 0.21 -1.07
CA ILE A 5 4.45 -1.04 -1.81
C ILE A 5 3.23 -0.87 -2.71
N VAL A 6 3.47 -0.85 -4.02
CA VAL A 6 2.41 -0.79 -5.02
C VAL A 6 1.91 -2.22 -5.29
N THR A 7 0.62 -2.45 -5.12
CA THR A 7 -0.02 -3.77 -5.26
C THR A 7 -0.93 -3.81 -6.47
N GLY A 8 -1.03 -4.97 -7.12
CA GLY A 8 -1.91 -5.17 -8.28
C GLY A 8 -1.19 -5.03 -9.62
N GLN A 9 -1.96 -5.11 -10.71
CA GLN A 9 -1.38 -5.08 -12.05
C GLN A 9 -0.91 -3.66 -12.42
N PRO A 10 0.35 -3.47 -12.84
CA PRO A 10 0.83 -2.17 -13.29
C PRO A 10 -0.04 -1.63 -14.43
N VAL A 11 -0.51 -0.39 -14.27
CA VAL A 11 -1.25 0.31 -15.33
C VAL A 11 -0.26 1.11 -16.18
N PRO A 12 -0.11 0.81 -17.49
CA PRO A 12 0.80 1.53 -18.36
C PRO A 12 0.54 3.04 -18.36
N GLY A 13 1.61 3.83 -18.19
CA GLY A 13 1.52 5.29 -18.14
C GLY A 13 1.02 5.87 -16.82
N SER A 14 0.76 5.04 -15.79
CA SER A 14 0.38 5.52 -14.46
C SER A 14 1.50 6.35 -13.82
N PRO A 15 1.19 7.54 -13.27
CA PRO A 15 2.18 8.39 -12.60
C PRO A 15 2.50 7.94 -11.16
N ILE A 16 1.78 6.94 -10.64
CA ILE A 16 1.70 6.64 -9.21
C ILE A 16 3.05 6.45 -8.52
N GLU A 17 3.98 5.69 -9.12
CA GLU A 17 5.28 5.46 -8.51
C GLU A 17 6.12 6.74 -8.48
N GLY A 18 6.02 7.61 -9.49
CA GLY A 18 6.70 8.89 -9.54
C GLY A 18 6.17 9.85 -8.47
N GLU A 19 4.86 9.85 -8.27
CA GLU A 19 4.21 10.62 -7.20
C GLU A 19 4.66 10.15 -5.81
N LEU A 20 4.69 8.84 -5.57
CA LEU A 20 5.15 8.26 -4.30
C LEU A 20 6.63 8.58 -4.01
N ARG A 21 7.50 8.51 -5.02
CA ARG A 21 8.91 8.94 -4.88
C ARG A 21 9.03 10.43 -4.57
N THR A 22 8.19 11.27 -5.20
CA THR A 22 8.13 12.71 -4.91
C THR A 22 7.68 12.99 -3.47
N LEU A 23 6.83 12.14 -2.90
CA LEU A 23 6.44 12.18 -1.48
C LEU A 23 7.51 11.64 -0.53
N GLY A 24 8.64 11.14 -1.04
CA GLY A 24 9.78 10.66 -0.25
C GLY A 24 9.70 9.19 0.15
N PHE A 25 8.88 8.39 -0.53
CA PHE A 25 8.86 6.95 -0.34
C PHE A 25 9.88 6.24 -1.24
N ASP A 26 10.54 5.22 -0.68
CA ASP A 26 11.13 4.14 -1.46
C ASP A 26 10.01 3.27 -2.02
N VAL A 27 9.92 3.11 -3.34
CA VAL A 27 8.80 2.44 -4.00
C VAL A 27 9.21 1.04 -4.41
N ARG A 28 8.44 0.05 -3.94
CA ARG A 28 8.54 -1.36 -4.29
C ARG A 28 7.20 -1.83 -4.86
N THR A 29 7.19 -2.93 -5.60
CA THR A 29 5.98 -3.45 -6.22
C THR A 29 5.78 -4.89 -5.78
N ALA A 30 4.53 -5.27 -5.50
CA ALA A 30 4.13 -6.62 -5.17
C ALA A 30 3.03 -7.08 -6.13
N SER A 31 3.22 -8.25 -6.70
CA SER A 31 2.27 -8.92 -7.58
C SER A 31 1.08 -9.52 -6.83
N ASP A 32 1.28 -9.89 -5.56
CA ASP A 32 0.26 -10.48 -4.70
C ASP A 32 0.43 -10.10 -3.22
N ALA A 33 -0.53 -10.53 -2.40
CA ALA A 33 -0.55 -10.25 -0.97
C ALA A 33 0.62 -10.90 -0.20
N ALA A 34 1.11 -12.07 -0.64
CA ALA A 34 2.21 -12.76 0.02
C ALA A 34 3.54 -12.01 -0.17
N GLU A 35 3.79 -11.53 -1.40
CA GLU A 35 4.91 -10.67 -1.73
C GLU A 35 4.81 -9.33 -0.99
N ALA A 36 3.61 -8.74 -0.89
CA ALA A 36 3.40 -7.52 -0.11
C ALA A 36 3.76 -7.70 1.38
N VAL A 37 3.42 -8.84 1.99
CA VAL A 37 3.82 -9.17 3.37
C VAL A 37 5.34 -9.29 3.49
N ALA A 38 6.00 -9.96 2.54
CA ALA A 38 7.46 -10.10 2.55
C ALA A 38 8.17 -8.74 2.47
N LEU A 39 7.74 -7.88 1.54
CA LEU A 39 8.28 -6.53 1.39
C LEU A 39 8.00 -5.64 2.61
N LEU A 40 6.82 -5.77 3.22
CA LEU A 40 6.46 -5.03 4.44
C LEU A 40 7.37 -5.42 5.63
N ARG A 41 7.74 -6.69 5.74
CA ARG A 41 8.64 -7.20 6.78
C ARG A 41 10.11 -6.79 6.55
N ASP A 42 10.52 -6.63 5.30
CA ASP A 42 11.86 -6.14 4.93
C ASP A 42 12.01 -4.61 5.04
N ALA A 43 10.89 -3.87 5.03
CA ALA A 43 10.91 -2.42 5.09
C ALA A 43 11.56 -1.89 6.39
N PRO A 44 12.39 -0.82 6.32
CA PRO A 44 13.12 -0.30 7.49
C PRO A 44 12.20 0.00 8.69
N PRO A 45 12.57 -0.37 9.91
CA PRO A 45 11.66 -0.40 11.07
C PRO A 45 11.34 0.97 11.69
N ALA A 46 11.94 2.06 11.21
CA ALA A 46 11.67 3.43 11.66
C ALA A 46 10.96 4.28 10.58
N GLY A 47 10.64 3.67 9.44
CA GLY A 47 9.94 4.31 8.33
C GLY A 47 8.42 4.22 8.47
N ARG A 48 7.69 5.02 7.71
CA ARG A 48 6.28 4.72 7.45
C ARG A 48 6.19 3.66 6.35
N VAL A 49 5.15 2.81 6.37
CA VAL A 49 4.84 1.94 5.24
C VAL A 49 3.48 2.29 4.65
N ALA A 50 3.40 2.31 3.33
CA ALA A 50 2.16 2.48 2.58
C ALA A 50 1.93 1.27 1.65
N LEU A 51 0.67 0.84 1.53
CA LEU A 51 0.20 -0.01 0.44
C LEU A 51 -0.64 0.85 -0.48
N VAL A 52 -0.41 0.76 -1.78
CA VAL A 52 -1.11 1.58 -2.79
C VAL A 52 -1.50 0.70 -3.96
N ASP A 53 -2.76 0.74 -4.36
CA ASP A 53 -3.23 0.03 -5.53
C ASP A 53 -2.64 0.65 -6.81
N ALA A 54 -2.12 -0.19 -7.72
CA ALA A 54 -1.57 0.24 -9.00
C ALA A 54 -2.59 0.97 -9.89
N SER A 55 -3.88 0.68 -9.71
CA SER A 55 -5.02 1.32 -10.38
C SER A 55 -5.51 2.60 -9.68
N PHE A 56 -4.80 3.09 -8.67
CA PHE A 56 -5.15 4.34 -8.01
C PHE A 56 -5.21 5.50 -9.01
N VAL A 57 -6.41 6.03 -9.20
CA VAL A 57 -6.72 7.20 -10.07
C VAL A 57 -7.02 8.47 -9.26
N GLY A 58 -6.79 8.44 -7.95
CA GLY A 58 -7.05 9.58 -7.09
C GLY A 58 -6.06 10.73 -7.31
N HIS A 59 -6.40 11.91 -6.76
CA HIS A 59 -5.52 13.07 -6.88
C HIS A 59 -4.28 12.92 -5.98
N PRO A 60 -3.10 13.44 -6.39
CA PRO A 60 -1.87 13.41 -5.57
C PRO A 60 -2.05 14.05 -4.19
N HIS A 61 -2.93 15.05 -4.10
CA HIS A 61 -3.27 15.70 -2.83
C HIS A 61 -3.91 14.73 -1.83
N ALA A 62 -4.71 13.77 -2.30
CA ALA A 62 -5.30 12.75 -1.45
C ALA A 62 -4.23 11.78 -0.91
N LEU A 63 -3.25 11.38 -1.72
CA LEU A 63 -2.11 10.59 -1.26
C LEU A 63 -1.28 11.35 -0.23
N ARG A 64 -1.03 12.64 -0.46
CA ARG A 64 -0.30 13.46 0.52
C ARG A 64 -1.03 13.50 1.86
N LEU A 65 -2.33 13.81 1.86
CA LEU A 65 -3.12 13.84 3.09
C LEU A 65 -3.20 12.47 3.76
N GLY A 66 -3.52 11.42 3.01
CA GLY A 66 -3.70 10.07 3.56
C GLY A 66 -2.40 9.42 4.02
N LEU A 67 -1.31 9.59 3.28
CA LEU A 67 -0.05 8.86 3.50
C LEU A 67 0.95 9.63 4.35
N THR A 68 0.84 10.95 4.49
CA THR A 68 1.88 11.75 5.16
C THR A 68 1.38 12.58 6.34
N ASP A 69 0.09 12.51 6.72
CA ASP A 69 -0.40 13.22 7.90
C ASP A 69 0.33 12.73 9.17
N PRO A 70 1.07 13.61 9.89
CA PRO A 70 1.83 13.23 11.07
C PRO A 70 0.95 13.00 12.31
N ARG A 71 -0.32 13.42 12.28
CA ARG A 71 -1.23 13.35 13.44
C ARG A 71 -1.72 11.94 13.72
N PHE A 72 -1.73 11.08 12.70
CA PHE A 72 -2.30 9.74 12.80
C PHE A 72 -1.25 8.65 12.51
N PRO A 73 -1.16 7.62 13.38
CA PRO A 73 -0.25 6.50 13.16
C PRO A 73 -0.72 5.57 12.04
N ALA A 74 -2.00 5.63 11.65
CA ALA A 74 -2.56 4.93 10.50
C ALA A 74 -3.53 5.84 9.75
N GLY A 75 -3.60 5.69 8.43
CA GLY A 75 -4.48 6.45 7.56
C GLY A 75 -4.90 5.62 6.35
N ALA A 76 -6.12 5.81 5.89
CA ALA A 76 -6.65 5.12 4.71
C ALA A 76 -7.42 6.09 3.83
N VAL A 77 -7.22 5.96 2.53
CA VAL A 77 -8.02 6.56 1.47
C VAL A 77 -8.40 5.44 0.49
N PRO A 78 -9.43 5.59 -0.35
CA PRO A 78 -9.74 4.58 -1.36
C PRO A 78 -8.49 4.24 -2.20
N GLY A 79 -8.12 2.96 -2.22
CA GLY A 79 -6.95 2.46 -2.93
C GLY A 79 -5.59 2.69 -2.27
N ALA A 80 -5.51 3.26 -1.06
CA ALA A 80 -4.24 3.36 -0.35
C ALA A 80 -4.39 3.35 1.18
N VAL A 81 -3.49 2.65 1.87
CA VAL A 81 -3.42 2.60 3.33
C VAL A 81 -1.98 2.84 3.77
N THR A 82 -1.81 3.54 4.90
CA THR A 82 -0.50 3.73 5.52
C THR A 82 -0.51 3.45 7.01
N VAL A 83 0.62 3.01 7.53
CA VAL A 83 0.87 2.79 8.95
C VAL A 83 2.29 3.23 9.34
N GLN A 84 2.40 3.74 10.57
CA GLN A 84 3.65 3.90 11.31
C GLN A 84 3.92 2.65 12.16
N ASP A 85 5.09 2.59 12.78
CA ASP A 85 5.59 1.40 13.50
C ASP A 85 4.62 0.79 14.51
N PRO A 86 3.91 1.56 15.37
CA PRO A 86 2.96 0.97 16.31
C PRO A 86 1.82 0.19 15.65
N SER A 87 1.50 0.51 14.39
CA SER A 87 0.37 -0.06 13.64
C SER A 87 0.81 -1.07 12.56
N ARG A 88 2.12 -1.28 12.35
CA ARG A 88 2.64 -2.23 11.35
C ARG A 88 2.17 -3.66 11.58
N ALA A 89 2.17 -4.13 12.83
CA ALA A 89 1.76 -5.50 13.15
C ALA A 89 0.30 -5.76 12.75
N ALA A 90 -0.58 -4.77 12.93
CA ALA A 90 -1.97 -4.88 12.51
C ALA A 90 -2.10 -4.98 10.98
N LEU A 91 -1.30 -4.20 10.23
CA LEU A 91 -1.26 -4.27 8.76
C LEU A 91 -0.75 -5.62 8.26
N VAL A 92 0.31 -6.16 8.86
CA VAL A 92 0.83 -7.50 8.53
C VAL A 92 -0.27 -8.55 8.73
N ARG A 93 -0.96 -8.52 9.87
CA ARG A 93 -2.04 -9.48 10.17
C ARG A 93 -3.21 -9.36 9.20
N ALA A 94 -3.58 -8.14 8.80
CA ALA A 94 -4.62 -7.93 7.80
C ALA A 94 -4.23 -8.52 6.44
N LEU A 95 -3.00 -8.26 5.99
CA LEU A 95 -2.48 -8.81 4.74
C LEU A 95 -2.35 -10.34 4.76
N GLU A 96 -1.91 -10.93 5.88
CA GLU A 96 -1.87 -12.38 6.05
C GLU A 96 -3.26 -13.01 5.95
N SER A 97 -4.28 -12.35 6.51
CA SER A 97 -5.67 -12.79 6.39
C SER A 97 -6.15 -12.74 4.94
N GLU A 98 -5.78 -11.69 4.19
CA GLU A 98 -6.16 -11.54 2.79
C GLU A 98 -5.45 -12.57 1.90
N ALA A 99 -4.16 -12.82 2.13
CA ALA A 99 -3.40 -13.85 1.41
C ALA A 99 -3.94 -15.27 1.66
N ALA A 100 -4.53 -15.51 2.83
CA ALA A 100 -5.15 -16.77 3.19
C ALA A 100 -6.61 -16.88 2.72
N ALA A 101 -7.24 -15.76 2.34
CA ALA A 101 -8.59 -15.78 1.81
C ALA A 101 -8.58 -16.49 0.44
N PRO A 102 -9.53 -17.40 0.19
CA PRO A 102 -9.70 -17.93 -1.16
C PRO A 102 -9.96 -16.74 -2.09
N ALA A 103 -9.28 -16.73 -3.24
CA ALA A 103 -9.53 -15.71 -4.27
C ALA A 103 -11.04 -15.56 -4.46
N PRO A 104 -11.59 -14.33 -4.48
CA PRO A 104 -13.01 -14.14 -4.72
C PRO A 104 -13.34 -14.91 -5.99
N GLY A 105 -14.08 -16.00 -5.84
CA GLY A 105 -14.56 -16.77 -6.98
C GLY A 105 -15.31 -15.77 -7.85
N GLY A 106 -14.94 -15.67 -9.12
CA GLY A 106 -15.62 -14.79 -10.06
C GLY A 106 -17.04 -15.28 -10.28
N ASP A 107 -17.96 -14.99 -9.36
CA ASP A 107 -19.39 -15.13 -9.54
C ASP A 107 -19.96 -13.81 -10.05
N THR A 108 -19.55 -13.46 -11.28
CA THR A 108 -20.39 -12.65 -12.15
C THR A 108 -21.54 -13.53 -12.63
N ALA A 109 -22.56 -13.68 -11.80
CA ALA A 109 -23.87 -14.13 -12.25
C ALA A 109 -24.51 -12.98 -13.05
N LEU A 110 -24.72 -13.25 -14.34
CA LEU A 110 -25.53 -12.46 -15.28
C LEU A 110 -27.02 -12.53 -14.91
#